data_AF-A0A4Y9T4K1-F1
#
_entry.id   AF-A0A4Y9T4K1-F1
#
_cell.length_a   1.000
_cell.length_b   1.000
_cell.length_c   1.000
_cell.angle_alpha   90.00
_cell.angle_beta   90.00
_cell.angle_gamma   90.00
#
_symmetry.space_group_name_H-M   'P 1'
#
loop_
_entity.id
_entity.type
_entity.pdbx_description
1 polymer ?
#
loop_
_entity_poly.entity_id
_entity_poly.type
_entity_poly.pdbx_seq_one_letter_code
_entity_poly.pdbx_strand_id
1 'polypeptide(L)' 'MRDRGFHIPVIFITGNPDAQRPISAGAMKPIAFFPKPFSTEKLLECIEMALSRCN' A
#
# COMPACT_ATOMS: atom_id res chain seq x y z
N MET A 1 -11.81 5.46 8.65
CA MET A 1 -12.37 4.11 8.77
C MET A 1 -11.33 3.20 9.41
N ARG A 2 -11.22 3.23 10.74
CA ARG A 2 -10.96 2.01 11.52
C ARG A 2 -12.33 1.45 11.88
N ASP A 3 -12.48 0.13 12.06
CA ASP A 3 -13.57 -0.53 12.82
C ASP A 3 -14.22 -1.74 12.14
N ARG A 4 -13.47 -2.84 11.97
CA ARG A 4 -14.01 -4.21 12.10
C ARG A 4 -12.98 -5.24 12.56
N GLY A 5 -11.90 -4.85 13.26
CA GLY A 5 -10.82 -5.77 13.65
C GLY A 5 -10.01 -6.39 12.48
N PHE A 6 -10.42 -6.18 11.24
CA PHE A 6 -9.68 -6.60 10.06
C PHE A 6 -8.56 -5.61 9.73
N HIS A 7 -7.32 -6.10 9.76
CA HIS A 7 -6.18 -5.39 9.21
C HIS A 7 -6.21 -5.50 7.69
N ILE A 8 -6.50 -4.39 6.99
CA ILE A 8 -6.48 -4.33 5.53
C ILE A 8 -5.12 -3.77 5.10
N PRO A 9 -4.23 -4.56 4.45
CA PRO A 9 -2.97 -4.04 3.94
C PRO A 9 -3.22 -3.02 2.82
N VAL A 10 -2.60 -1.85 2.90
CA VAL A 10 -2.74 -0.78 1.91
C VAL A 10 -1.46 -0.65 1.09
N ILE A 11 -1.56 -0.77 -0.23
CA ILE A 11 -0.47 -0.48 -1.17
C ILE A 11 -0.80 0.82 -1.88
N PHE A 12 0.13 1.77 -1.92
CA PHE A 12 -0.07 3.06 -2.57
C PHE A 12 0.59 3.08 -3.96
N ILE A 13 -0.16 3.48 -4.99
CA ILE A 13 0.33 3.57 -6.37
C ILE A 13 0.15 5.00 -6.87
N THR A 14 1.20 5.65 -7.37
CA THR A 14 1.14 7.04 -7.86
C THR A 14 1.66 7.18 -9.29
N GLY A 15 1.03 8.04 -10.09
CA GLY A 15 1.57 8.50 -11.39
C GLY A 15 2.46 9.72 -11.29
N ASN A 16 2.52 10.37 -10.12
CA ASN A 16 3.35 11.52 -9.85
C ASN A 16 4.35 11.17 -8.72
N PRO A 17 5.63 10.93 -9.02
CA PRO A 17 6.63 10.57 -8.01
C PRO A 17 6.89 11.73 -7.03
N ASP A 18 6.63 12.97 -7.45
CA ASP A 18 6.81 14.18 -6.64
C ASP A 18 5.56 14.57 -5.85
N ALA A 19 4.48 13.79 -5.94
CA ALA A 19 3.28 14.02 -5.15
C ALA A 19 3.63 13.90 -3.66
N GLN A 20 3.63 15.04 -2.97
CA GLN A 20 3.82 15.09 -1.52
C GLN A 20 2.75 14.22 -0.86
N ARG A 21 3.21 13.26 -0.06
CA ARG A 21 2.36 12.36 0.72
C ARG A 21 1.54 13.21 1.70
N PRO A 22 0.20 13.13 1.69
CA PRO A 22 -0.56 13.63 2.83
C PRO A 22 -0.28 12.69 4.00
N ILE A 23 0.68 13.04 4.85
CA ILE A 23 0.83 12.43 6.16
C ILE A 23 -0.23 13.09 7.04
N SER A 24 -1.50 12.77 6.79
CA SER A 24 -2.54 13.11 7.75
C SER A 24 -2.43 12.12 8.91
N ALA A 25 -2.52 12.62 10.14
CA ALA A 25 -2.37 11.81 11.35
C ALA A 25 -3.37 10.63 11.45
N GLY A 26 -4.40 10.59 10.59
CA GLY A 26 -5.39 9.52 10.48
C GLY A 26 -5.28 8.63 9.24
N ALA A 27 -4.30 8.83 8.35
CA ALA A 27 -4.13 7.97 7.17
C ALA A 27 -3.62 6.58 7.58
N MET A 28 -4.18 5.52 6.99
CA MET A 28 -3.59 4.18 7.09
C MET A 28 -2.20 4.22 6.47
N LYS A 29 -1.19 3.75 7.22
CA LYS A 29 0.19 3.68 6.75
C LYS A 29 0.28 2.60 5.66
N PRO A 30 0.61 2.96 4.41
CA PRO A 30 0.78 1.96 3.36
C PRO A 30 1.95 1.03 3.69
N ILE A 31 1.80 -0.24 3.33
CA ILE A 31 2.86 -1.25 3.46
C ILE A 31 3.88 -1.17 2.32
N ALA A 32 3.51 -0.55 1.19
CA ALA A 32 4.37 -0.33 0.04
C ALA A 32 3.92 0.88 -0.79
N PHE A 33 4.85 1.43 -1.57
CA PHE A 33 4.65 2.57 -2.48
C PHE A 33 5.21 2.23 -3.86
N PHE A 34 4.41 2.41 -4.91
CA PHE A 34 4.78 2.15 -6.31
C PHE A 34 4.57 3.38 -7.18
N PRO A 35 5.62 4.10 -7.60
CA PRO A 35 5.51 5.09 -8.66
C PRO A 35 5.32 4.39 -10.01
N LYS A 36 4.48 4.94 -10.89
CA LYS A 36 4.32 4.46 -12.27
C LYS A 36 5.44 5.03 -13.16
N PRO A 37 5.97 4.24 -14.12
CA PRO A 37 5.70 2.83 -14.32
C PRO A 37 6.40 1.96 -13.26
N PHE A 38 5.77 0.84 -12.91
CA PHE A 38 6.32 -0.17 -12.02
C PHE A 38 6.27 -1.55 -12.69
N SER A 39 7.07 -2.49 -12.19
CA SER A 39 7.01 -3.89 -12.63
C SER A 39 5.79 -4.58 -12.02
N THR A 40 5.04 -5.29 -12.87
CA THR A 40 3.88 -6.09 -12.45
C THR A 40 4.30 -7.19 -11.49
N GLU A 41 5.45 -7.82 -11.73
CA GLU A 41 6.01 -8.89 -10.90
C GLU A 41 6.24 -8.38 -9.47
N LYS A 42 6.85 -7.20 -9.32
CA LYS A 42 7.06 -6.58 -7.99
C LYS A 42 5.76 -6.25 -7.26
N LEU A 43 4.69 -5.90 -8.00
CA LEU A 43 3.38 -5.66 -7.40
C LEU A 43 2.77 -6.98 -6.90
N LEU A 44 2.84 -8.04 -7.71
CA LEU A 44 2.31 -9.36 -7.36
C LEU A 44 3.04 -9.93 -6.12
N GLU A 45 4.37 -9.88 -6.09
CA GLU A 45 5.16 -10.29 -4.92
C GLU A 45 4.73 -9.52 -3.65
N CYS A 46 4.49 -8.21 -3.77
CA CYS A 46 4.05 -7.40 -2.64
C CYS A 46 2.65 -7.80 -2.14
N ILE A 47 1.73 -8.11 -3.05
CA ILE A 47 0.38 -8.60 -2.72
C ILE A 47 0.46 -9.96 -2.02
N GLU A 48 1.24 -10.90 -2.55
CA GLU A 48 1.43 -12.23 -1.97
C GLU A 48 2.04 -12.15 -0.56
N MET A 49 3.05 -11.30 -0.37
CA MET A 49 3.64 -11.03 0.94
C MET A 49 2.64 -10.40 1.92
N ALA A 50 1.71 -9.57 1.44
CA ALA A 50 0.71 -8.93 2.27
C ALA A 50 -0.37 -9.91 2.73
N LEU A 51 -0.79 -10.83 1.85
CA LEU A 51 -1.82 -11.83 2.14
C LEU A 51 -1.29 -12.99 3.00
N SER A 52 -0.04 -13.42 2.79
CA SER A 52 0.58 -14.50 3.57
C SER A 52 0.77 -14.16 5.05
N ARG A 53 0.86 -12.88 5.41
CA ARG A 53 0.91 -12.42 6.81
C ARG A 53 -0.42 -12.52 7.56
N CYS A 54 -1.50 -12.85 6.86
CA CYS A 54 -2.85 -13.01 7.43
C CYS A 54 -3.27 -14.47 7.63
N ASN A 55 -2.36 -15.44 7.43
CA ASN A 55 -2.55 -16.85 7.77
C ASN A 55 -1.93 -17.20 9.12
#